data_AF-A0A7L8U948-F1
#
_entry.id   AF-A0A7L8U948-F1
#
_cell.length_a   1.000
_cell.length_b   1.000
_cell.length_c   1.000
_cell.angle_alpha   90.00
_cell.angle_beta   90.00
_cell.angle_gamma   90.00
#
_symmetry.space_group_name_H-M   'P 1'
#
loop_
_entity.id
_entity.type
_entity.pdbx_description
1 polymer ?
#
loop_
_entity_poly.entity_id
_entity_poly.type
_entity_poly.pdbx_seq_one_letter_code
_entity_poly.pdbx_strand_id
1 'polypeptide(L)'
;MKTIAVIGAGTMGNGIAHTFAQSGFTVKLIDVSEKSLDKGMATIAANLDRMLSKGTITQEDVAKTITNIITYTDIKDGVVGVDLVVEAATENVELKLNIFKQLNEACSHNTILATNTSSISITQIGAVVAHPERVIGMHFMNPVPIMKLVEIIRGYNTSDEVTKIIMDLSVKLGKTPVEVNDYPGFVANRILMPMLNEAIETLYNKVAGVYEIDTVMKLGMGHPMGPLQLADFIGLDVCLAILNVMYEGFKNPKYAPCPLLVNMVRAGKLGVKSGEGFYDYSESKKAEKISKQFV
;
A
#
# COMPACT_ATOMS: atom_id res chain seq x y z
N MET A 1 18.58 -14.83 0.06
CA MET A 1 17.11 -14.95 -0.05
C MET A 1 16.75 -15.57 -1.38
N LYS A 2 15.92 -16.61 -1.35
CA LYS A 2 15.40 -17.36 -2.49
C LYS A 2 13.89 -17.60 -2.35
N THR A 3 13.41 -17.80 -1.13
CA THR A 3 11.99 -18.10 -0.85
C THR A 3 11.35 -17.00 -0.03
N ILE A 4 10.23 -16.46 -0.52
CA ILE A 4 9.51 -15.34 0.06
C ILE A 4 8.09 -15.79 0.40
N ALA A 5 7.60 -15.51 1.60
CA ALA A 5 6.18 -15.67 1.92
C ALA A 5 5.46 -14.32 1.81
N VAL A 6 4.28 -14.30 1.22
CA VAL A 6 3.41 -13.12 1.18
C VAL A 6 2.11 -13.46 1.88
N ILE A 7 1.78 -12.72 2.94
CA ILE A 7 0.55 -12.95 3.72
C ILE A 7 -0.54 -12.02 3.20
N GLY A 8 -1.68 -12.59 2.83
CA GLY A 8 -2.81 -11.91 2.19
C GLY A 8 -2.74 -11.98 0.66
N ALA A 9 -3.84 -12.37 0.02
CA ALA A 9 -3.98 -12.43 -1.44
C ALA A 9 -4.81 -11.27 -2.03
N GLY A 10 -5.10 -10.24 -1.23
CA GLY A 10 -5.77 -9.01 -1.66
C GLY A 10 -4.94 -8.16 -2.62
N THR A 11 -5.39 -6.93 -2.89
CA THR A 11 -4.80 -6.04 -3.92
C THR A 11 -3.28 -5.87 -3.80
N MET A 12 -2.77 -5.60 -2.60
CA MET A 12 -1.33 -5.45 -2.38
C MET A 12 -0.60 -6.78 -2.43
N GLY A 13 -1.12 -7.80 -1.72
CA GLY A 13 -0.50 -9.10 -1.62
C GLY A 13 -0.27 -9.80 -2.97
N ASN A 14 -1.28 -9.83 -3.85
CA ASN A 14 -1.07 -10.40 -5.20
C ASN A 14 -0.06 -9.59 -6.02
N GLY A 15 -0.02 -8.26 -5.88
CA GLY A 15 0.95 -7.41 -6.56
C GLY A 15 2.38 -7.60 -6.08
N ILE A 16 2.57 -7.79 -4.76
CA ILE A 16 3.85 -8.12 -4.14
C ILE A 16 4.30 -9.51 -4.60
N ALA A 17 3.41 -10.51 -4.51
CA ALA A 17 3.70 -11.88 -4.95
C ALA A 17 4.10 -11.94 -6.43
N HIS A 18 3.36 -11.25 -7.30
CA HIS A 18 3.71 -11.11 -8.71
C HIS A 18 5.12 -10.51 -8.89
N THR A 19 5.41 -9.39 -8.23
CA THR A 19 6.71 -8.70 -8.37
C THR A 19 7.88 -9.59 -7.98
N PHE A 20 7.77 -10.32 -6.87
CA PHE A 20 8.79 -11.27 -6.43
C PHE A 20 8.91 -12.46 -7.38
N ALA A 21 7.79 -13.08 -7.77
CA ALA A 21 7.80 -14.26 -8.63
C ALA A 21 8.38 -13.97 -10.02
N GLN A 22 8.05 -12.81 -10.59
CA GLN A 22 8.59 -12.35 -11.88
C GLN A 22 10.09 -12.05 -11.81
N SER A 23 10.58 -11.67 -10.63
CA SER A 23 12.01 -11.46 -10.37
C SER A 23 12.77 -12.76 -10.06
N GLY A 24 12.13 -13.93 -10.24
CA GLY A 24 12.76 -15.24 -10.11
C GLY A 24 12.78 -15.83 -8.70
N PHE A 25 12.06 -15.25 -7.74
CA PHE A 25 11.93 -15.81 -6.39
C PHE A 25 10.83 -16.85 -6.33
N THR A 26 11.01 -17.88 -5.50
CA THR A 26 9.89 -18.75 -5.11
C THR A 26 9.03 -18.00 -4.11
N VAL A 27 7.75 -17.84 -4.42
CA VAL A 27 6.79 -17.12 -3.60
C VAL A 27 5.77 -18.07 -3.02
N LYS A 28 5.61 -18.05 -1.70
CA LYS A 28 4.53 -18.73 -0.99
C LYS A 28 3.44 -17.71 -0.68
N LEU A 29 2.37 -17.71 -1.45
CA LEU A 29 1.23 -16.82 -1.25
C LEU A 29 0.24 -17.46 -0.26
N ILE A 30 -0.04 -16.76 0.84
CA ILE A 30 -0.77 -17.31 1.98
C ILE A 30 -2.01 -16.48 2.22
N ASP A 31 -3.18 -17.11 2.27
CA ASP A 31 -4.43 -16.46 2.66
C ASP A 31 -5.36 -17.50 3.30
N VAL A 32 -6.13 -17.12 4.31
CA VAL A 32 -7.04 -18.03 5.01
C VAL A 32 -8.17 -18.57 4.12
N SER A 33 -8.38 -17.95 2.95
CA SER A 33 -9.42 -18.33 2.00
C SER A 33 -8.84 -18.78 0.65
N GLU A 34 -9.13 -20.02 0.24
CA GLU A 34 -8.83 -20.51 -1.11
C GLU A 34 -9.42 -19.61 -2.18
N LYS A 35 -10.65 -19.11 -1.98
CA LYS A 35 -11.29 -18.17 -2.91
C LYS A 35 -10.50 -16.87 -3.07
N SER A 36 -9.87 -16.37 -2.00
CA SER A 36 -8.99 -15.20 -2.08
C SER A 36 -7.72 -15.52 -2.85
N LEU A 37 -7.13 -16.70 -2.65
CA LEU A 37 -5.96 -17.18 -3.39
C LEU A 37 -6.27 -17.30 -4.88
N ASP A 38 -7.38 -17.93 -5.25
CA ASP A 38 -7.82 -18.07 -6.65
C ASP A 38 -7.99 -16.70 -7.31
N LYS A 39 -8.64 -15.76 -6.63
CA LYS A 39 -8.82 -14.40 -7.12
C LYS A 39 -7.49 -13.66 -7.27
N GLY A 40 -6.58 -13.84 -6.30
CA GLY A 40 -5.23 -13.30 -6.35
C GLY A 40 -4.47 -13.82 -7.57
N MET A 41 -4.43 -15.14 -7.74
CA MET A 41 -3.77 -15.81 -8.88
C MET A 41 -4.37 -15.41 -10.23
N ALA A 42 -5.71 -15.31 -10.32
CA ALA A 42 -6.39 -14.82 -11.52
C ALA A 42 -6.00 -13.37 -11.86
N THR A 43 -5.83 -12.52 -10.84
CA THR A 43 -5.39 -11.13 -11.02
C THR A 43 -3.94 -11.07 -11.51
N ILE A 44 -3.07 -11.93 -11.00
CA ILE A 44 -1.67 -12.04 -11.46
C ILE A 44 -1.63 -12.49 -12.92
N ALA A 45 -2.37 -13.54 -13.27
CA ALA A 45 -2.45 -14.05 -14.64
C ALA A 45 -2.93 -12.97 -15.63
N ALA A 46 -4.03 -12.27 -15.31
CA ALA A 46 -4.54 -11.19 -16.15
C ALA A 46 -3.54 -10.03 -16.32
N ASN A 47 -2.77 -9.72 -15.28
CA ASN A 47 -1.70 -8.72 -15.36
C ASN A 47 -0.56 -9.17 -16.29
N LEU A 48 -0.13 -10.42 -16.18
CA LEU A 48 0.88 -11.02 -17.05
C LEU A 48 0.42 -11.05 -18.51
N ASP A 49 -0.82 -11.44 -18.80
CA ASP A 49 -1.39 -11.41 -20.15
C ASP A 49 -1.37 -10.00 -20.75
N ARG A 50 -1.67 -8.98 -19.93
CA ARG A 50 -1.58 -7.59 -20.35
C ARG A 50 -0.13 -7.14 -20.62
N MET A 51 0.84 -7.67 -19.89
CA MET A 51 2.26 -7.38 -20.11
C MET A 51 2.77 -8.09 -21.38
N LEU A 52 2.34 -9.33 -21.61
CA LEU A 52 2.63 -10.12 -22.80
C LEU A 52 2.06 -9.46 -24.06
N SER A 53 0.80 -9.04 -24.04
CA SER A 53 0.16 -8.35 -25.18
C SER A 53 0.80 -7.00 -25.51
N LYS A 54 1.46 -6.36 -24.55
CA LYS A 54 2.30 -5.16 -24.75
C LYS A 54 3.72 -5.47 -25.21
N GLY A 55 4.09 -6.74 -25.34
CA GLY A 55 5.45 -7.18 -25.71
C GLY A 55 6.51 -6.89 -24.65
N THR A 56 6.11 -6.67 -23.39
CA THR A 56 7.06 -6.35 -22.30
C THR A 56 7.69 -7.59 -21.65
N ILE A 57 7.08 -8.75 -21.83
CA ILE A 57 7.55 -10.06 -21.36
C ILE A 57 7.24 -11.14 -22.41
N THR A 58 7.88 -12.29 -22.29
CA THR A 58 7.68 -13.46 -23.16
C THR A 58 6.70 -14.47 -22.56
N GLN A 59 6.23 -15.42 -23.38
CA GLN A 59 5.41 -16.56 -22.90
C GLN A 59 6.15 -17.39 -21.83
N GLU A 60 7.47 -17.52 -21.98
CA GLU A 60 8.33 -18.23 -21.02
C GLU A 60 8.37 -17.51 -19.67
N ASP A 61 8.44 -16.18 -19.68
CA ASP A 61 8.41 -15.37 -18.45
C ASP A 61 7.07 -15.51 -17.71
N VAL A 62 5.95 -15.57 -18.45
CA VAL A 62 4.63 -15.82 -17.87
C VAL A 62 4.61 -17.18 -17.18
N ALA A 63 5.03 -18.24 -17.87
CA ALA A 63 5.05 -19.60 -17.33
C ALA A 63 5.94 -19.69 -16.07
N LYS A 64 7.15 -19.13 -16.13
CA LYS A 64 8.08 -19.08 -14.98
C LYS A 64 7.51 -18.31 -13.79
N THR A 65 6.87 -17.17 -14.05
CA THR A 65 6.29 -16.35 -12.97
C THR A 65 5.18 -17.12 -12.24
N ILE A 66 4.32 -17.82 -12.98
CA ILE A 66 3.23 -18.60 -12.37
C ILE A 66 3.78 -19.81 -11.60
N THR A 67 4.73 -20.56 -12.15
CA THR A 67 5.31 -21.73 -11.47
C THR A 67 6.11 -21.38 -10.23
N ASN A 68 6.59 -20.14 -10.14
CA ASN A 68 7.26 -19.61 -8.95
C ASN A 68 6.31 -19.37 -7.77
N ILE A 69 4.98 -19.36 -7.97
CA ILE A 69 4.01 -19.07 -6.91
C ILE A 69 3.35 -20.36 -6.42
N ILE A 70 3.45 -20.61 -5.12
CA ILE A 70 2.84 -21.73 -4.42
C ILE A 70 1.86 -21.18 -3.39
N THR A 71 0.64 -21.68 -3.36
CA THR A 71 -0.42 -21.18 -2.48
C THR A 71 -0.56 -22.03 -1.22
N TYR A 72 -0.82 -21.38 -0.09
CA TYR A 72 -1.10 -22.04 1.20
C TYR A 72 -2.28 -21.37 1.89
N THR A 73 -3.06 -22.15 2.63
CA THR A 73 -4.18 -21.65 3.44
C THR A 73 -3.84 -21.46 4.92
N ASP A 74 -2.69 -21.99 5.34
CA ASP A 74 -2.20 -21.89 6.72
C ASP A 74 -0.81 -21.23 6.76
N ILE A 75 -0.63 -20.34 7.74
CA ILE A 75 0.62 -19.60 7.92
C ILE A 75 1.75 -20.55 8.31
N LYS A 76 1.52 -21.51 9.21
CA LYS A 76 2.58 -22.40 9.73
C LYS A 76 3.18 -23.21 8.60
N ASP A 77 2.35 -23.72 7.70
CA ASP A 77 2.81 -24.48 6.52
C ASP A 77 3.52 -23.59 5.50
N GLY A 78 2.94 -22.40 5.24
CA GLY A 78 3.44 -21.49 4.21
C GLY A 78 4.74 -20.77 4.57
N VAL A 79 5.12 -20.66 5.86
CA VAL A 79 6.37 -19.98 6.26
C VAL A 79 7.58 -20.90 6.45
N VAL A 80 7.40 -22.22 6.31
CA VAL A 80 8.52 -23.18 6.43
C VAL A 80 9.59 -22.89 5.38
N GLY A 81 10.85 -22.72 5.82
CA GLY A 81 12.00 -22.54 4.95
C GLY A 81 12.01 -21.20 4.18
N VAL A 82 11.30 -20.19 4.68
CA VAL A 82 11.23 -18.86 4.07
C VAL A 82 12.31 -17.94 4.64
N ASP A 83 12.94 -17.16 3.75
CA ASP A 83 13.97 -16.18 4.11
C ASP A 83 13.35 -14.83 4.51
N LEU A 84 12.24 -14.44 3.87
CA LEU A 84 11.53 -13.18 4.07
C LEU A 84 10.02 -13.41 4.05
N VAL A 85 9.32 -12.91 5.06
CA VAL A 85 7.86 -12.76 5.04
C VAL A 85 7.52 -11.31 4.71
N VAL A 86 6.55 -11.07 3.84
CA VAL A 86 5.93 -9.75 3.59
C VAL A 86 4.44 -9.86 3.90
N GLU A 87 4.04 -9.34 5.05
CA GLU A 87 2.62 -9.31 5.43
C GLU A 87 1.90 -8.13 4.76
N ALA A 88 0.78 -8.42 4.08
CA ALA A 88 -0.03 -7.45 3.35
C ALA A 88 -1.54 -7.81 3.44
N ALA A 89 -1.96 -8.36 4.58
CA ALA A 89 -3.30 -8.95 4.76
C ALA A 89 -4.32 -7.95 5.31
N THR A 90 -3.91 -7.10 6.25
CA THR A 90 -4.86 -6.22 6.96
C THR A 90 -4.20 -4.94 7.46
N GLU A 91 -4.97 -3.87 7.61
CA GLU A 91 -4.58 -2.63 8.31
C GLU A 91 -5.27 -2.52 9.68
N ASN A 92 -5.88 -3.61 10.17
CA ASN A 92 -6.31 -3.70 11.55
C ASN A 92 -5.10 -4.01 12.45
N VAL A 93 -4.80 -3.11 13.39
CA VAL A 93 -3.63 -3.22 14.28
C VAL A 93 -3.63 -4.53 15.06
N GLU A 94 -4.74 -4.90 15.71
CA GLU A 94 -4.82 -6.10 16.54
C GLU A 94 -4.58 -7.37 15.73
N LEU A 95 -5.25 -7.50 14.58
CA LEU A 95 -5.05 -8.64 13.68
C LEU A 95 -3.62 -8.70 13.16
N LYS A 96 -3.02 -7.56 12.79
CA LYS A 96 -1.63 -7.51 12.31
C LYS A 96 -0.65 -7.95 13.40
N LEU A 97 -0.82 -7.46 14.64
CA LEU A 97 0.00 -7.91 15.77
C LEU A 97 -0.16 -9.41 16.04
N ASN A 98 -1.36 -9.96 15.89
CA ASN A 98 -1.59 -11.40 16.04
C ASN A 98 -0.94 -12.21 14.92
N ILE A 99 -0.92 -11.71 13.68
CA ILE A 99 -0.15 -12.33 12.58
C ILE A 99 1.34 -12.36 12.94
N PHE A 100 1.91 -11.24 13.41
CA PHE A 100 3.33 -11.17 13.77
C PHE A 100 3.71 -12.07 14.96
N LYS A 101 2.80 -12.30 15.92
CA LYS A 101 2.99 -13.31 16.96
C LYS A 101 3.06 -14.72 16.38
N GLN A 102 2.15 -15.08 15.46
CA GLN A 102 2.18 -16.38 14.78
C GLN A 102 3.46 -16.55 13.95
N LEU A 103 3.90 -15.51 13.24
CA LEU A 103 5.15 -15.52 12.49
C LEU A 103 6.37 -15.67 13.40
N ASN A 104 6.36 -15.04 14.58
CA ASN A 104 7.41 -15.19 15.58
C ASN A 104 7.55 -16.64 16.07
N GLU A 105 6.43 -17.36 16.22
CA GLU A 105 6.43 -18.77 16.62
C GLU A 105 6.81 -19.74 15.49
N ALA A 106 6.33 -19.48 14.27
CA ALA A 106 6.46 -20.41 13.15
C ALA A 106 7.74 -20.25 12.33
N CYS A 107 8.33 -19.04 12.28
CA CYS A 107 9.51 -18.77 11.46
C CYS A 107 10.81 -19.06 12.22
N SER A 108 11.85 -19.48 11.50
CA SER A 108 13.21 -19.56 12.04
C SER A 108 13.68 -18.18 12.51
N HIS A 109 14.60 -18.10 13.49
CA HIS A 109 15.14 -16.82 14.00
C HIS A 109 15.81 -15.95 12.92
N ASN A 110 16.30 -16.56 11.83
CA ASN A 110 16.96 -15.86 10.71
C ASN A 110 15.98 -15.30 9.66
N THR A 111 14.69 -15.63 9.73
CA THR A 111 13.69 -15.12 8.78
C THR A 111 13.40 -13.65 9.05
N ILE A 112 13.54 -12.79 8.03
CA ILE A 112 13.16 -11.38 8.13
C ILE A 112 11.63 -11.26 8.06
N LEU A 113 11.05 -10.43 8.94
CA LEU A 113 9.62 -10.22 9.01
C LEU A 113 9.27 -8.81 8.56
N ALA A 114 8.82 -8.68 7.32
CA ALA A 114 8.37 -7.42 6.75
C ALA A 114 6.85 -7.27 6.78
N THR A 115 6.37 -6.02 6.82
CA THR A 115 4.96 -5.67 6.62
C THR A 115 4.82 -4.54 5.60
N ASN A 116 3.88 -4.71 4.69
CA ASN A 116 3.32 -3.63 3.90
C ASN A 116 2.17 -3.00 4.71
N THR A 117 2.48 -1.88 5.36
CA THR A 117 1.49 -1.01 5.99
C THR A 117 1.69 0.42 5.51
N SER A 118 0.63 1.22 5.54
CA SER A 118 0.67 2.65 5.19
C SER A 118 0.75 3.56 6.42
N SER A 119 0.51 3.02 7.62
CA SER A 119 0.19 3.81 8.80
C SER A 119 0.52 3.18 10.16
N ILE A 120 0.64 1.85 10.24
CA ILE A 120 0.91 1.17 11.52
C ILE A 120 2.40 1.24 11.85
N SER A 121 2.71 1.55 13.11
CA SER A 121 4.09 1.66 13.58
C SER A 121 4.82 0.32 13.46
N ILE A 122 5.97 0.34 12.78
CA ILE A 122 6.86 -0.82 12.68
C ILE A 122 7.45 -1.17 14.05
N THR A 123 7.70 -0.18 14.89
CA THR A 123 8.15 -0.35 16.28
C THR A 123 7.11 -1.09 17.11
N GLN A 124 5.82 -0.73 16.97
CA GLN A 124 4.73 -1.43 17.65
C GLN A 124 4.62 -2.88 17.20
N ILE A 125 4.80 -3.15 15.91
CA ILE A 125 4.81 -4.51 15.35
C ILE A 125 6.02 -5.30 15.85
N GLY A 126 7.21 -4.68 15.88
CA GLY A 126 8.42 -5.29 16.41
C GLY A 126 8.29 -5.70 17.88
N ALA A 127 7.56 -4.93 18.68
CA ALA A 127 7.41 -5.18 20.11
C ALA A 127 6.72 -6.51 20.48
N VAL A 128 6.02 -7.16 19.54
CA VAL A 128 5.39 -8.49 19.75
C VAL A 128 6.22 -9.66 19.21
N VAL A 129 7.45 -9.39 18.75
CA VAL A 129 8.39 -10.38 18.19
C VAL A 129 9.60 -10.46 19.12
N ALA A 130 10.07 -11.68 19.43
CA ALA A 130 11.19 -11.90 20.35
C ALA A 130 12.52 -11.32 19.85
N HIS A 131 12.70 -11.30 18.52
CA HIS A 131 13.84 -10.76 17.79
C HIS A 131 13.39 -9.55 16.96
N PRO A 132 13.11 -8.39 17.58
CA PRO A 132 12.54 -7.23 16.89
C PRO A 132 13.50 -6.62 15.86
N GLU A 133 14.80 -6.90 15.94
CA GLU A 133 15.83 -6.41 15.02
C GLU A 133 15.69 -6.89 13.58
N ARG A 134 14.89 -7.94 13.37
CA ARG A 134 14.55 -8.50 12.05
C ARG A 134 13.21 -8.04 11.49
N VAL A 135 12.49 -7.18 12.22
CA VAL A 135 11.19 -6.63 11.80
C VAL A 135 11.40 -5.33 11.04
N ILE A 136 10.75 -5.18 9.88
CA ILE A 136 10.94 -4.01 9.00
C ILE A 136 9.66 -3.67 8.22
N GLY A 137 9.47 -2.42 7.85
CA GLY A 137 8.41 -2.01 6.94
C GLY A 137 8.85 -2.06 5.48
N MET A 138 7.96 -2.51 4.60
CA MET A 138 8.12 -2.45 3.14
C MET A 138 6.83 -1.90 2.54
N HIS A 139 6.72 -0.58 2.44
CA HIS A 139 5.52 0.08 1.91
C HIS A 139 5.61 0.22 0.39
N PHE A 140 4.88 -0.65 -0.30
CA PHE A 140 4.77 -0.63 -1.76
C PHE A 140 3.63 0.28 -2.22
N MET A 141 3.84 0.95 -3.35
CA MET A 141 2.84 1.82 -3.96
C MET A 141 1.93 1.03 -4.92
N ASN A 142 0.62 1.26 -4.88
CA ASN A 142 -0.34 0.63 -5.79
C ASN A 142 -0.39 1.34 -7.15
N PRO A 143 -0.38 0.63 -8.30
CA PRO A 143 -0.21 -0.82 -8.48
C PRO A 143 1.23 -1.32 -8.34
N VAL A 144 1.43 -2.32 -7.48
CA VAL A 144 2.77 -2.77 -7.05
C VAL A 144 3.70 -3.17 -8.21
N PRO A 145 3.29 -3.94 -9.24
CA PRO A 145 4.21 -4.29 -10.34
C PRO A 145 4.68 -3.08 -11.17
N ILE A 146 3.88 -2.01 -11.22
CA ILE A 146 4.13 -0.84 -12.07
C ILE A 146 4.91 0.23 -11.31
N MET A 147 4.55 0.48 -10.05
CA MET A 147 5.15 1.55 -9.26
C MET A 147 6.59 1.22 -8.90
N LYS A 148 7.49 2.19 -9.09
CA LYS A 148 8.93 1.98 -8.89
C LYS A 148 9.37 2.16 -7.43
N LEU A 149 8.67 3.00 -6.67
CA LEU A 149 9.06 3.34 -5.30
C LEU A 149 8.63 2.25 -4.30
N VAL A 150 9.49 1.99 -3.33
CA VAL A 150 9.16 1.29 -2.08
C VAL A 150 9.81 2.02 -0.92
N GLU A 151 9.05 2.33 0.13
CA GLU A 151 9.64 2.87 1.37
C GLU A 151 10.08 1.68 2.25
N ILE A 152 11.33 1.70 2.72
CA ILE A 152 11.89 0.72 3.64
C ILE A 152 11.94 1.36 5.03
N ILE A 153 11.01 0.95 5.89
CA ILE A 153 10.74 1.63 7.15
C ILE A 153 11.40 0.92 8.32
N ARG A 154 12.26 1.64 9.03
CA ARG A 154 12.96 1.14 10.21
C ARG A 154 12.13 1.36 11.45
N GLY A 155 11.75 0.27 12.11
CA GLY A 155 11.30 0.32 13.49
C GLY A 155 12.48 0.63 14.42
N TYR A 156 12.18 0.97 15.67
CA TYR A 156 13.19 1.38 16.65
C TYR A 156 14.35 0.38 16.81
N ASN A 157 14.05 -0.91 16.76
CA ASN A 157 15.05 -1.98 16.93
C ASN A 157 15.59 -2.54 15.61
N THR A 158 15.05 -2.15 14.45
CA THR A 158 15.44 -2.73 13.15
C THR A 158 16.94 -2.55 12.90
N SER A 159 17.64 -3.66 12.69
CA SER A 159 19.10 -3.64 12.50
C SER A 159 19.51 -3.03 11.15
N ASP A 160 20.73 -2.50 11.12
CA ASP A 160 21.35 -2.01 9.87
C ASP A 160 21.53 -3.14 8.85
N GLU A 161 21.83 -4.34 9.32
CA GLU A 161 21.98 -5.52 8.46
C GLU A 161 20.67 -5.85 7.74
N VAL A 162 19.56 -5.96 8.47
CA VAL A 162 18.23 -6.24 7.89
C VAL A 162 17.82 -5.13 6.94
N THR A 163 18.05 -3.88 7.32
CA THR A 163 17.78 -2.72 6.46
C THR A 163 18.55 -2.83 5.15
N LYS A 164 19.86 -3.06 5.20
CA LYS A 164 20.70 -3.22 4.01
C LYS A 164 20.25 -4.36 3.12
N ILE A 165 19.96 -5.53 3.69
CA ILE A 165 19.47 -6.70 2.95
C ILE A 165 18.19 -6.37 2.18
N ILE A 166 17.25 -5.66 2.80
CA ILE A 166 15.96 -5.32 2.19
C ILE A 166 16.08 -4.18 1.18
N MET A 167 16.98 -3.22 1.39
CA MET A 167 17.33 -2.20 0.39
C MET A 167 17.89 -2.88 -0.87
N ASP A 168 18.90 -3.74 -0.72
CA ASP A 168 19.53 -4.46 -1.84
C ASP A 168 18.55 -5.40 -2.56
N LEU A 169 17.69 -6.07 -1.81
CA LEU A 169 16.62 -6.91 -2.37
C LEU A 169 15.65 -6.07 -3.20
N SER A 170 15.23 -4.91 -2.71
CA SER A 170 14.28 -4.03 -3.39
C SER A 170 14.84 -3.52 -4.72
N VAL A 171 16.15 -3.24 -4.80
CA VAL A 171 16.83 -2.93 -6.07
C VAL A 171 16.75 -4.11 -7.04
N LYS A 172 16.96 -5.34 -6.58
CA LYS A 172 16.83 -6.55 -7.42
C LYS A 172 15.41 -6.77 -7.95
N LEU A 173 14.39 -6.28 -7.25
CA LEU A 173 12.99 -6.27 -7.72
C LEU A 173 12.70 -5.17 -8.76
N GLY A 174 13.71 -4.42 -9.19
CA GLY A 174 13.54 -3.27 -10.08
C GLY A 174 12.85 -2.07 -9.40
N LYS A 175 12.86 -2.03 -8.06
CA LYS A 175 12.33 -0.90 -7.28
C LYS A 175 13.45 0.07 -6.92
N THR A 176 13.06 1.31 -6.63
CA THR A 176 13.87 2.34 -6.00
C THR A 176 13.51 2.37 -4.53
N PRO A 177 14.31 1.75 -3.64
CA PRO A 177 14.04 1.80 -2.23
C PRO A 177 14.49 3.14 -1.63
N VAL A 178 13.72 3.64 -0.67
CA VAL A 178 14.11 4.80 0.16
C VAL A 178 14.01 4.42 1.63
N GLU A 179 15.07 4.67 2.39
CA GLU A 179 15.11 4.40 3.82
C GLU A 179 14.30 5.46 4.58
N VAL A 180 13.43 5.01 5.48
CA VAL A 180 12.52 5.87 6.25
C VAL A 180 12.50 5.42 7.70
N ASN A 181 12.39 6.37 8.62
CA ASN A 181 12.20 6.07 10.04
C ASN A 181 10.71 5.90 10.36
N ASP A 182 10.40 4.98 11.26
CA ASP A 182 9.03 4.72 11.72
C ASP A 182 8.44 5.94 12.44
N TYR A 183 7.55 6.63 11.72
CA TYR A 183 6.78 7.78 12.18
C TYR A 183 5.41 7.79 11.47
N PRO A 184 4.36 8.37 12.08
CA PRO A 184 3.03 8.39 11.48
C PRO A 184 3.02 9.00 10.07
N GLY A 185 2.58 8.21 9.09
CA GLY A 185 2.52 8.57 7.67
C GLY A 185 3.84 8.46 6.89
N PHE A 186 4.91 7.95 7.51
CA PHE A 186 6.22 7.77 6.89
C PHE A 186 6.70 9.04 6.16
N VAL A 187 7.14 8.97 4.90
CA VAL A 187 7.45 10.15 4.11
C VAL A 187 6.30 10.50 3.18
N ALA A 188 5.83 9.53 2.38
CA ALA A 188 4.83 9.78 1.35
C ALA A 188 3.53 10.39 1.91
N ASN A 189 2.89 9.71 2.86
CA ASN A 189 1.61 10.16 3.42
C ASN A 189 1.79 11.39 4.33
N ARG A 190 2.93 11.51 5.00
CA ARG A 190 3.27 12.67 5.83
C ARG A 190 3.24 13.99 5.05
N ILE A 191 3.59 13.96 3.77
CA ILE A 191 3.59 15.13 2.89
C ILE A 191 2.28 15.20 2.09
N LEU A 192 1.85 14.09 1.51
CA LEU A 192 0.69 14.06 0.61
C LEU A 192 -0.61 14.38 1.33
N MET A 193 -0.88 13.75 2.48
CA MET A 193 -2.18 13.90 3.13
C MET A 193 -2.47 15.33 3.61
N PRO A 194 -1.52 16.07 4.22
CA PRO A 194 -1.72 17.48 4.52
C PRO A 194 -1.95 18.34 3.27
N MET A 195 -1.26 18.07 2.16
CA MET A 195 -1.48 18.79 0.90
C MET A 195 -2.89 18.55 0.35
N LEU A 196 -3.39 17.31 0.40
CA LEU A 196 -4.76 17.00 0.01
C LEU A 196 -5.76 17.66 0.95
N ASN A 197 -5.53 17.58 2.26
CA ASN A 197 -6.40 18.20 3.26
C ASN A 197 -6.45 19.73 3.08
N GLU A 198 -5.32 20.37 2.75
CA GLU A 198 -5.26 21.81 2.48
C GLU A 198 -6.06 22.20 1.22
N ALA A 199 -6.05 21.36 0.18
CA ALA A 199 -6.91 21.59 -0.98
C ALA A 199 -8.41 21.51 -0.61
N ILE A 200 -8.77 20.60 0.29
CA ILE A 200 -10.14 20.47 0.80
C ILE A 200 -10.49 21.65 1.71
N GLU A 201 -9.57 22.12 2.55
CA GLU A 201 -9.74 23.34 3.37
C GLU A 201 -9.91 24.59 2.48
N THR A 202 -9.15 24.69 1.39
CA THR A 202 -9.26 25.78 0.42
C THR A 202 -10.66 25.84 -0.19
N LEU A 203 -11.22 24.67 -0.53
CA LEU A 203 -12.60 24.54 -1.01
C LEU A 203 -13.61 24.85 0.12
N TYR A 204 -13.41 24.30 1.31
CA TYR A 204 -14.29 24.48 2.47
C TYR A 204 -14.41 25.95 2.89
N ASN A 205 -13.31 26.69 2.83
CA ASN A 205 -13.25 28.13 3.12
C ASN A 205 -13.67 29.01 1.92
N LYS A 206 -14.14 28.40 0.82
CA LYS A 206 -14.64 29.08 -0.39
C LYS A 206 -13.63 30.02 -1.05
N VAL A 207 -12.34 29.68 -0.99
CA VAL A 207 -11.29 30.44 -1.68
C VAL A 207 -11.43 30.28 -3.20
N ALA A 208 -11.79 29.07 -3.65
CA ALA A 208 -11.98 28.73 -5.06
C ALA A 208 -12.86 27.47 -5.19
N GLY A 209 -13.36 27.19 -6.40
CA GLY A 209 -14.12 25.98 -6.71
C GLY A 209 -13.22 24.77 -7.02
N VAL A 210 -13.86 23.61 -7.20
CA VAL A 210 -13.15 22.33 -7.47
C VAL A 210 -12.29 22.43 -8.74
N TYR A 211 -12.85 23.02 -9.82
CA TYR A 211 -12.13 23.16 -11.08
C TYR A 211 -10.91 24.06 -10.95
N GLU A 212 -11.04 25.21 -10.29
CA GLU A 212 -9.96 26.18 -10.14
C GLU A 212 -8.81 25.59 -9.31
N ILE A 213 -9.12 24.97 -8.16
CA ILE A 213 -8.12 24.36 -7.28
C ILE A 213 -7.30 23.30 -8.02
N ASP A 214 -7.98 22.36 -8.68
CA ASP A 214 -7.30 21.30 -9.41
C ASP A 214 -6.54 21.83 -10.64
N THR A 215 -7.06 22.84 -11.32
CA THR A 215 -6.40 23.44 -12.49
C THR A 215 -5.12 24.18 -12.10
N VAL A 216 -5.12 24.94 -11.00
CA VAL A 216 -3.92 25.62 -10.49
C VAL A 216 -2.84 24.60 -10.11
N MET A 217 -3.20 23.51 -9.43
CA MET A 217 -2.21 22.50 -9.05
C MET A 217 -1.68 21.71 -10.25
N LYS A 218 -2.52 21.43 -11.26
CA LYS A 218 -2.08 20.75 -12.48
C LYS A 218 -1.19 21.63 -13.36
N LEU A 219 -1.67 22.81 -13.73
CA LEU A 219 -1.01 23.66 -14.72
C LEU A 219 0.03 24.59 -14.10
N GLY A 220 -0.21 25.06 -12.88
CA GLY A 220 0.70 25.97 -12.17
C GLY A 220 1.81 25.24 -11.42
N MET A 221 1.47 24.15 -10.70
CA MET A 221 2.44 23.40 -9.89
C MET A 221 2.96 22.12 -10.58
N GLY A 222 2.48 21.83 -11.80
CA GLY A 222 2.97 20.72 -12.62
C GLY A 222 2.57 19.33 -12.12
N HIS A 223 1.53 19.22 -11.29
CA HIS A 223 1.07 17.92 -10.83
C HIS A 223 0.34 17.17 -11.96
N PRO A 224 0.53 15.84 -12.10
CA PRO A 224 -0.16 15.06 -13.14
C PRO A 224 -1.68 14.97 -12.91
N MET A 225 -2.12 15.20 -11.67
CA MET A 225 -3.51 15.12 -11.24
C MET A 225 -3.76 16.22 -10.20
N GLY A 226 -4.94 16.84 -10.24
CA GLY A 226 -5.33 17.81 -9.22
C GLY A 226 -5.53 17.12 -7.86
N PRO A 227 -5.31 17.81 -6.73
CA PRO A 227 -5.42 17.21 -5.41
C PRO A 227 -6.82 16.69 -5.09
N LEU A 228 -7.90 17.38 -5.49
CA LEU A 228 -9.26 16.92 -5.21
C LEU A 228 -9.60 15.69 -6.05
N GLN A 229 -9.24 15.70 -7.33
CA GLN A 229 -9.31 14.52 -8.19
C GLN A 229 -8.49 13.35 -7.64
N LEU A 230 -7.29 13.61 -7.11
CA LEU A 230 -6.42 12.57 -6.53
C LEU A 230 -7.03 11.99 -5.26
N ALA A 231 -7.62 12.81 -4.40
CA ALA A 231 -8.33 12.35 -3.21
C ALA A 231 -9.52 11.45 -3.58
N ASP A 232 -10.29 11.80 -4.60
CA ASP A 232 -11.39 10.97 -5.12
C ASP A 232 -10.89 9.63 -5.71
N PHE A 233 -9.71 9.63 -6.32
CA PHE A 233 -9.10 8.43 -6.89
C PHE A 233 -8.56 7.49 -5.80
N ILE A 234 -7.92 8.03 -4.76
CA ILE A 234 -7.46 7.27 -3.59
C ILE A 234 -8.65 6.71 -2.81
N GLY A 235 -9.70 7.53 -2.67
CA GLY A 235 -10.85 7.29 -1.83
C GLY A 235 -10.83 8.19 -0.59
N LEU A 236 -11.92 8.92 -0.38
CA LEU A 236 -12.00 9.93 0.68
C LEU A 236 -11.97 9.33 2.09
N ASP A 237 -12.55 8.14 2.28
CA ASP A 237 -12.45 7.38 3.52
C ASP A 237 -11.02 6.94 3.84
N VAL A 238 -10.24 6.58 2.82
CA VAL A 238 -8.82 6.24 2.99
C VAL A 238 -8.02 7.48 3.37
N CYS A 239 -8.24 8.61 2.69
CA CYS A 239 -7.61 9.89 3.05
C CYS A 239 -7.92 10.29 4.50
N LEU A 240 -9.20 10.20 4.89
CA LEU A 240 -9.65 10.50 6.25
C LEU A 240 -9.02 9.57 7.28
N ALA A 241 -8.96 8.26 6.99
CA ALA A 241 -8.34 7.29 7.90
C ALA A 241 -6.85 7.62 8.14
N ILE A 242 -6.09 7.95 7.09
CA ILE A 242 -4.67 8.28 7.22
C ILE A 242 -4.49 9.61 7.99
N LEU A 243 -5.29 10.63 7.72
CA LEU A 243 -5.25 11.89 8.47
C LEU A 243 -5.54 11.67 9.96
N ASN A 244 -6.51 10.82 10.30
CA ASN A 244 -6.77 10.46 11.70
C ASN A 244 -5.57 9.75 12.35
N VAL A 245 -4.92 8.81 11.65
CA VAL A 245 -3.68 8.19 12.16
C VAL A 245 -2.61 9.26 12.42
N MET A 246 -2.41 10.19 11.48
CA MET A 246 -1.42 11.25 11.64
C MET A 246 -1.77 12.19 12.80
N TYR A 247 -3.03 12.59 12.91
CA TYR A 247 -3.52 13.44 14.00
C TYR A 247 -3.33 12.76 15.36
N GLU A 248 -3.74 11.50 15.49
CA GLU A 248 -3.59 10.74 16.73
C GLU A 248 -2.13 10.42 17.05
N GLY A 249 -1.31 10.13 16.05
CA GLY A 249 0.11 9.82 16.21
C GLY A 249 0.96 11.03 16.60
N PHE A 250 0.66 12.23 16.07
CA PHE A 250 1.37 13.46 16.42
C PHE A 250 0.72 14.25 17.55
N LYS A 251 -0.56 13.96 17.86
CA LYS A 251 -1.39 14.76 18.78
C LYS A 251 -1.33 16.25 18.45
N ASN A 252 -1.33 16.58 17.16
CA ASN A 252 -1.10 17.94 16.67
C ASN A 252 -2.24 18.38 15.73
N PRO A 253 -2.96 19.48 16.03
CA PRO A 253 -4.09 19.98 15.24
C PRO A 253 -3.75 20.34 13.80
N LYS A 254 -2.47 20.54 13.46
CA LYS A 254 -2.01 20.67 12.08
C LYS A 254 -2.50 19.53 11.17
N TYR A 255 -2.69 18.34 11.72
CA TYR A 255 -3.09 17.15 10.97
C TYR A 255 -4.58 16.82 11.11
N ALA A 256 -5.37 17.70 11.73
CA ALA A 256 -6.80 17.49 11.88
C ALA A 256 -7.48 17.41 10.49
N PRO A 257 -8.30 16.39 10.21
CA PRO A 257 -9.02 16.29 8.96
C PRO A 257 -10.01 17.44 8.79
N CYS A 258 -10.14 17.95 7.56
CA CYS A 258 -11.10 19.00 7.23
C CYS A 258 -12.55 18.52 7.51
N PRO A 259 -13.41 19.34 8.13
CA PRO A 259 -14.81 18.98 8.39
C PRO A 259 -15.59 18.59 7.13
N LEU A 260 -15.26 19.18 5.98
CA LEU A 260 -15.84 18.81 4.69
C LEU A 260 -15.54 17.34 4.34
N LEU A 261 -14.27 16.94 4.44
CA LEU A 261 -13.86 15.56 4.20
C LEU A 261 -14.59 14.58 5.13
N VAL A 262 -14.67 14.91 6.42
CA VAL A 262 -15.38 14.09 7.41
C VAL A 262 -16.85 13.90 7.02
N ASN A 263 -17.54 14.97 6.62
CA ASN A 263 -18.95 14.90 6.27
C ASN A 263 -19.19 14.20 4.92
N MET A 264 -18.32 14.38 3.93
CA MET A 264 -18.41 13.64 2.66
C MET A 264 -18.30 12.14 2.88
N VAL A 265 -17.34 11.69 3.71
CA VAL A 265 -17.19 10.27 4.05
C VAL A 265 -18.42 9.74 4.79
N ARG A 266 -18.95 10.48 5.77
CA ARG A 266 -20.20 10.11 6.46
C ARG A 266 -21.40 10.01 5.53
N ALA A 267 -21.44 10.83 4.48
CA ALA A 267 -22.49 10.81 3.46
C ALA A 267 -22.28 9.72 2.39
N GLY A 268 -21.24 8.88 2.50
CA GLY A 268 -20.93 7.83 1.54
C GLY A 268 -20.39 8.35 0.20
N LYS A 269 -19.93 9.60 0.15
CA LYS A 269 -19.24 10.18 -1.01
C LYS A 269 -17.76 9.87 -0.87
N LEU A 270 -17.33 8.75 -1.45
CA LEU A 270 -16.00 8.17 -1.30
C LEU A 270 -15.14 8.33 -2.56
N GLY A 271 -15.57 9.13 -3.54
CA GLY A 271 -14.88 9.34 -4.81
C GLY A 271 -15.23 8.29 -5.85
N VAL A 272 -14.25 7.86 -6.64
CA VAL A 272 -14.46 6.98 -7.81
C VAL A 272 -15.18 5.68 -7.45
N LYS A 273 -14.88 5.12 -6.27
CA LYS A 273 -15.43 3.82 -5.85
C LYS A 273 -16.91 3.85 -5.44
N SER A 274 -17.44 5.02 -5.08
CA SER A 274 -18.86 5.22 -4.77
C SER A 274 -19.60 5.93 -5.91
N GLY A 275 -18.92 6.22 -7.01
CA GLY A 275 -19.48 6.97 -8.15
C GLY A 275 -19.58 8.47 -7.94
N GLU A 276 -19.16 9.01 -6.78
CA GLU A 276 -19.22 10.44 -6.49
C GLU A 276 -18.32 10.84 -5.32
N GLY A 277 -17.64 11.98 -5.47
CA GLY A 277 -16.87 12.69 -4.44
C GLY A 277 -16.87 14.19 -4.70
N PHE A 278 -15.71 14.78 -5.02
CA PHE A 278 -15.61 16.13 -5.58
C PHE A 278 -16.12 16.18 -7.02
N TYR A 279 -15.94 15.09 -7.76
CA TYR A 279 -16.46 14.89 -9.10
C TYR A 279 -17.59 13.84 -9.12
N ASP A 280 -18.42 13.91 -10.16
CA ASP A 280 -19.44 12.92 -10.51
C ASP A 280 -18.83 11.85 -11.43
N TYR A 281 -18.81 10.61 -10.96
CA TYR A 281 -18.27 9.45 -11.66
C TYR A 281 -19.34 8.44 -12.07
N SER A 282 -20.62 8.83 -12.04
CA SER A 282 -21.74 7.93 -12.35
C SER A 282 -21.72 7.40 -13.78
N GLU A 283 -21.21 8.17 -14.73
CA GLU A 283 -21.14 7.83 -16.16
C GLU A 283 -19.71 7.49 -16.63
N SER A 284 -18.69 8.05 -15.99
CA SER A 284 -17.29 7.96 -16.41
C SER A 284 -16.36 7.92 -15.19
N LYS A 285 -15.26 7.17 -15.28
CA LYS A 285 -14.21 7.20 -14.24
C LYS A 285 -13.29 8.43 -14.35
N LYS A 286 -13.52 9.31 -15.31
CA LYS A 286 -12.75 10.53 -15.49
C LYS A 286 -13.38 11.68 -14.71
N ALA A 287 -12.55 12.53 -14.13
CA ALA A 287 -12.96 13.73 -13.42
C ALA A 287 -13.32 14.86 -14.40
N GLU A 288 -14.40 14.66 -15.16
CA GLU A 288 -14.87 15.58 -16.21
C GLU A 288 -16.02 16.47 -15.73
N LYS A 289 -16.83 15.98 -14.78
CA LYS A 289 -18.03 16.64 -14.28
C LYS A 289 -17.92 16.87 -12.77
N ILE A 290 -18.01 18.12 -12.33
CA ILE A 290 -18.00 18.48 -10.91
C ILE A 290 -19.30 17.97 -10.27
N SER A 291 -19.22 17.44 -9.05
CA SER A 291 -20.42 17.03 -8.30
C SER A 291 -21.34 18.23 -8.07
N LYS A 292 -22.66 18.03 -8.19
CA LYS A 292 -23.68 19.09 -8.08
C LYS A 292 -23.61 19.90 -6.80
N GLN A 293 -23.02 19.35 -5.73
CA GLN A 293 -22.86 20.06 -4.46
C GLN A 293 -21.81 21.18 -4.50
N PHE A 294 -20.94 21.20 -5.52
CA PHE A 294 -19.82 22.14 -5.67
C PHE A 294 -19.92 23.03 -6.92
N VAL A 295 -21.10 23.08 -7.55
CA VAL A 295 -21.42 23.94 -8.70
C VAL A 295 -22.25 25.13 -8.26
#